data_AF-A0A197JUD4-F1
#
_entry.id   AF-A0A197JUD4-F1
#
_cell.length_a   1.000
_cell.length_b   1.000
_cell.length_c   1.000
_cell.angle_alpha   90.00
_cell.angle_beta   90.00
_cell.angle_gamma   90.00
#
_symmetry.space_group_name_H-M   'P 1'
#
loop_
_entity.id
_entity.type
_entity.pdbx_description
1 polymer ?
#
loop_
_entity_poly.entity_id
_entity_poly.type
_entity_poly.pdbx_seq_one_letter_code
_entity_poly.pdbx_strand_id
1 'polypeptide(L)'
;MSQKQQQQDQQHPPHDHFPTRRHEDEFTSKPHSQQQQQQQEQHPECTLYSLVQYECDLSPSNIVCKPIFRLLKKCKGRPTVEVTPLYDPAGNILYG
;
A
#
# COMPACT_ATOMS: atom_id res chain seq x y z
N MET A 1 40.59 52.53 -0.55
CA MET A 1 41.05 51.23 -0.02
C MET A 1 39.79 50.47 0.36
N SER A 2 39.21 49.56 -0.43
CA SER A 2 39.69 48.63 -1.47
C SER A 2 40.15 47.27 -0.94
N GLN A 3 39.18 46.37 -0.74
CA GLN A 3 39.19 44.89 -0.83
C GLN A 3 37.72 44.46 -0.55
N LYS A 4 36.95 43.70 -1.37
CA LYS A 4 37.17 42.47 -2.19
C LYS A 4 37.72 41.32 -1.32
N GLN A 5 37.18 40.09 -1.32
CA GLN A 5 36.13 39.41 -2.12
C GLN A 5 35.54 38.25 -1.20
N GLN A 6 34.61 37.32 -1.52
CA GLN A 6 34.03 36.83 -2.77
C GLN A 6 32.70 36.04 -2.57
N GLN A 7 31.64 36.41 -3.33
CA GLN A 7 30.71 35.54 -4.11
C GLN A 7 30.30 34.12 -3.62
N GLN A 8 28.97 33.87 -3.51
CA GLN A 8 28.30 32.75 -4.18
C GLN A 8 26.77 32.91 -4.24
N ASP A 9 26.15 32.44 -5.32
CA ASP A 9 24.70 32.41 -5.52
C ASP A 9 24.02 31.37 -4.62
N GLN A 10 22.80 31.69 -4.16
CA GLN A 10 21.83 30.65 -3.80
C GLN A 10 20.40 31.09 -4.16
N GLN A 11 20.08 30.91 -5.43
CA GLN A 11 18.79 31.22 -6.04
C GLN A 11 17.71 30.35 -5.38
N HIS A 12 16.74 30.99 -4.71
CA HIS A 12 15.55 30.28 -4.25
C HIS A 12 14.66 29.96 -5.47
N PRO A 13 14.16 28.73 -5.63
CA PRO A 13 13.19 28.43 -6.67
C PRO A 13 11.89 29.22 -6.40
N PRO A 14 11.24 29.81 -7.42
CA PRO A 14 9.91 30.37 -7.25
C PRO A 14 8.91 29.25 -6.90
N HIS A 15 7.89 29.58 -6.11
CA HIS A 15 6.82 28.63 -5.81
C HIS A 15 6.05 28.29 -7.09
N ASP A 16 6.06 27.02 -7.50
CA ASP A 16 5.28 26.54 -8.64
C ASP A 16 3.78 26.75 -8.42
N HIS A 17 3.22 27.64 -9.21
CA HIS A 17 1.80 27.98 -9.18
C HIS A 17 1.03 26.90 -9.96
N PHE A 18 0.60 25.84 -9.28
CA PHE A 18 -0.14 24.72 -9.88
C PHE A 18 -1.35 25.24 -10.69
N PRO A 19 -1.38 25.07 -12.03
CA PRO A 19 -2.49 25.54 -12.84
C PRO A 19 -3.67 24.58 -12.72
N THR A 20 -4.74 25.01 -12.06
CA THR A 20 -5.99 24.24 -11.93
C THR A 20 -6.70 24.11 -13.28
N ARG A 21 -6.26 23.17 -14.12
CA ARG A 21 -6.95 22.82 -15.36
C ARG A 21 -8.32 22.25 -15.04
N ARG A 22 -9.35 23.08 -15.19
CA ARG A 22 -10.68 22.59 -15.47
C ARG A 22 -10.68 21.98 -16.87
N HIS A 23 -11.02 20.70 -16.97
CA HIS A 23 -11.60 20.14 -18.18
C HIS A 23 -13.09 20.00 -17.90
N GLU A 24 -13.87 21.02 -18.26
CA GLU A 24 -15.34 20.95 -18.28
C GLU A 24 -15.77 20.26 -19.60
N ASP A 25 -15.22 19.07 -19.85
CA ASP A 25 -15.45 18.29 -21.06
C ASP A 25 -16.75 17.49 -20.94
N GLU A 26 -17.77 18.06 -21.57
CA GLU A 26 -19.15 17.59 -21.71
C GLU A 26 -19.28 16.08 -21.91
N PHE A 27 -19.64 15.34 -20.85
CA PHE A 27 -19.78 13.88 -20.87
C PHE A 27 -21.09 13.45 -21.56
N THR A 28 -21.17 13.64 -22.88
CA THR A 28 -22.27 13.17 -23.73
C THR A 28 -22.25 11.64 -23.81
N SER A 29 -22.92 11.00 -22.85
CA SER A 29 -23.02 9.55 -22.69
C SER A 29 -23.91 8.89 -23.75
N LYS A 30 -23.37 8.74 -24.97
CA LYS A 30 -23.96 7.89 -26.00
C LYS A 30 -24.02 6.43 -25.49
N PRO A 31 -25.16 5.72 -25.64
CA PRO A 31 -25.32 4.38 -25.08
C PRO A 31 -24.48 3.37 -25.87
N HIS A 32 -23.31 3.02 -25.36
CA HIS A 32 -22.55 1.90 -25.89
C HIS A 32 -23.17 0.60 -25.39
N SER A 33 -23.97 -0.03 -26.24
CA SER A 33 -24.40 -1.42 -26.05
C SER A 33 -23.16 -2.32 -26.02
N GLN A 34 -22.71 -2.69 -24.82
CA GLN A 34 -21.70 -3.72 -24.62
C GLN A 34 -22.38 -4.97 -24.09
N GLN A 35 -22.20 -6.08 -24.80
CA GLN A 35 -22.68 -7.39 -24.36
C GLN A 35 -21.95 -7.76 -23.08
N GLN A 36 -22.69 -8.06 -22.01
CA GLN A 36 -22.12 -8.61 -20.78
C GLN A 36 -21.60 -10.03 -21.05
N GLN A 37 -20.37 -10.14 -21.54
CA GLN A 37 -19.60 -11.37 -21.43
C GLN A 37 -19.42 -11.64 -19.94
N GLN A 38 -20.15 -12.63 -19.42
CA GLN A 38 -19.99 -13.12 -18.06
C GLN A 38 -18.64 -13.81 -17.95
N GLN A 39 -17.58 -13.02 -17.72
CA GLN A 39 -16.34 -13.52 -17.18
C GLN A 39 -16.66 -14.07 -15.79
N GLN A 40 -16.88 -15.39 -15.72
CA GLN A 40 -16.90 -16.09 -14.44
C GLN A 40 -15.57 -15.78 -13.76
N GLU A 41 -15.60 -15.15 -12.59
CA GLU A 41 -14.41 -15.02 -11.78
C GLU A 41 -13.93 -16.42 -11.40
N GLN A 42 -12.94 -16.90 -12.16
CA GLN A 42 -12.10 -18.03 -11.83
C GLN A 42 -11.28 -17.61 -10.60
N HIS A 43 -11.92 -17.62 -9.42
CA HIS A 43 -11.27 -17.44 -8.13
C HIS A 43 -10.07 -18.38 -8.11
N PRO A 44 -8.82 -17.84 -8.15
CA PRO A 44 -7.66 -18.69 -8.28
C PRO A 44 -7.57 -19.58 -7.04
N GLU A 45 -7.16 -20.83 -7.21
CA GLU A 45 -6.94 -21.75 -6.09
C GLU A 45 -5.94 -21.11 -5.13
N CYS A 46 -6.47 -20.63 -3.99
CA CYS A 46 -5.76 -19.92 -2.94
C CYS A 46 -5.81 -20.75 -1.65
N THR A 47 -4.72 -20.72 -0.90
CA THR A 47 -4.63 -21.33 0.42
C THR A 47 -4.04 -20.32 1.39
N LEU A 48 -4.66 -20.19 2.57
CA LEU A 48 -4.06 -19.46 3.68
C LEU A 48 -3.12 -20.38 4.47
N TYR A 49 -2.01 -19.80 4.89
CA TYR A 49 -1.05 -20.38 5.81
C TYR A 49 -0.88 -19.44 7.00
N SER A 50 -0.67 -20.00 8.19
CA SER A 50 -0.28 -19.24 9.37
C SER A 50 1.19 -19.50 9.66
N LEU A 51 1.94 -18.44 9.95
CA LEU A 51 3.32 -18.49 10.40
C LEU A 51 3.43 -17.72 11.73
N VAL A 52 3.99 -18.35 12.75
CA VAL A 52 4.34 -17.67 14.00
C VAL A 52 5.82 -17.31 13.95
N GLN A 53 6.11 -16.02 14.00
CA GLN A 53 7.45 -15.48 14.25
C GLN A 53 7.56 -15.12 15.74
N TYR A 54 8.78 -14.97 16.24
CA TYR A 54 9.03 -14.48 17.59
C TYR A 54 9.99 -13.30 17.55
N GLU A 55 9.57 -12.18 18.13
CA GLU A 55 10.43 -11.03 18.42
C GLU A 55 10.92 -11.16 19.86
N CYS A 56 12.24 -11.18 20.08
CA CYS A 56 12.83 -11.50 21.37
C CYS A 56 13.69 -10.36 21.91
N ASP A 57 13.25 -9.73 22.99
CA ASP A 57 14.03 -8.78 23.75
C ASP A 57 15.05 -9.54 24.61
N LEU A 58 16.35 -9.29 24.41
CA LEU A 58 17.42 -9.84 25.25
C LEU A 58 17.80 -8.84 26.36
N SER A 59 17.74 -9.29 27.61
CA SER A 59 18.32 -8.60 28.77
C SER A 59 19.52 -9.40 29.31
N PRO A 60 20.36 -8.81 30.19
CA PRO A 60 21.43 -9.54 30.87
C PRO A 60 20.96 -10.69 31.78
N SER A 61 19.68 -10.71 32.16
CA SER A 61 19.11 -11.69 33.10
C SER A 61 18.08 -12.64 32.48
N ASN A 62 17.50 -12.31 31.32
CA ASN A 62 16.39 -13.06 30.72
C ASN A 62 16.19 -12.69 29.24
N ILE A 63 15.52 -13.59 28.51
CA ILE A 63 15.04 -13.34 27.14
C ILE A 63 13.51 -13.31 27.19
N VAL A 64 12.87 -12.31 26.58
CA VAL A 64 11.41 -12.19 26.49
C VAL A 64 10.99 -12.23 25.03
N CYS A 65 10.42 -13.36 24.60
CA CYS A 65 9.93 -13.53 23.23
C CYS A 65 8.41 -13.30 23.13
N LYS A 66 7.99 -12.41 22.24
CA LYS A 66 6.60 -12.11 21.91
C LYS A 66 6.24 -12.79 20.57
N PRO A 67 5.12 -13.53 20.47
CA PRO A 67 4.70 -14.13 19.21
C PRO A 67 4.11 -13.07 18.27
N ILE A 68 4.55 -13.08 17.02
CA ILE A 68 3.99 -12.30 15.91
C ILE A 68 3.32 -13.27 14.95
N PHE A 69 2.00 -13.19 14.83
CA PHE A 69 1.22 -14.01 13.90
C PHE A 69 1.20 -13.36 12.51
N ARG A 70 1.59 -14.13 11.49
CA ARG A 70 1.59 -13.74 10.08
C ARG A 70 0.62 -14.64 9.32
N LEU A 71 -0.37 -14.05 8.65
CA LEU A 71 -1.24 -14.77 7.72
C LEU A 71 -0.72 -14.58 6.30
N LEU A 72 -0.55 -15.69 5.57
CA LEU A 72 0.07 -15.73 4.25
C LEU A 72 -0.89 -16.36 3.24
N LYS A 73 -1.28 -15.59 2.23
CA LYS A 73 -2.17 -16.04 1.14
C LYS A 73 -1.34 -16.39 -0.08
N LYS A 74 -1.37 -17.66 -0.47
CA LYS A 74 -0.68 -18.19 -1.66
C LYS A 74 -1.73 -18.65 -2.66
N CYS A 75 -1.67 -18.15 -3.88
CA CYS A 75 -2.58 -18.53 -4.96
C CYS A 75 -1.81 -19.05 -6.18
N LYS A 76 -2.41 -19.98 -6.92
CA LYS A 76 -1.81 -20.58 -8.12
C LYS A 76 -1.35 -19.52 -9.12
N GLY A 77 -0.08 -19.57 -9.53
CA GLY A 77 0.50 -18.64 -10.50
C GLY A 77 0.74 -17.20 -9.99
N ARG A 78 0.58 -16.93 -8.69
CA ARG A 78 0.80 -15.60 -8.09
C ARG A 78 1.86 -15.65 -6.97
N PRO A 79 2.52 -14.52 -6.65
CA PRO A 79 3.32 -14.41 -5.43
C PRO A 79 2.52 -14.79 -4.18
N THR A 80 3.20 -15.27 -3.14
CA THR A 80 2.60 -15.36 -1.80
C THR A 80 2.65 -13.98 -1.16
N VAL A 81 1.54 -13.54 -0.58
CA VAL A 81 1.42 -12.22 0.06
C VAL A 81 1.03 -12.38 1.53
N GLU A 82 1.53 -11.48 2.38
CA GLU A 82 1.01 -11.34 3.74
C GLU A 82 -0.34 -10.61 3.70
N VAL A 83 -1.30 -11.06 4.52
CA VAL A 83 -2.65 -10.49 4.60
C VAL A 83 -2.96 -10.04 6.02
N THR A 84 -3.41 -8.79 6.16
CA THR A 84 -3.93 -8.27 7.43
C THR A 84 -5.37 -8.74 7.61
N PRO A 85 -5.70 -9.51 8.66
CA PRO A 85 -7.08 -9.91 8.90
C PRO A 85 -7.96 -8.70 9.23
N LEU A 86 -9.18 -8.70 8.68
CA LEU A 86 -10.21 -7.72 9.04
C LEU A 86 -10.99 -8.23 10.25
N TYR A 87 -11.20 -7.38 11.25
CA TYR A 87 -11.94 -7.71 12.47
C TYR A 87 -13.29 -6.98 12.53
N ASP A 88 -14.29 -7.59 13.17
CA ASP A 88 -15.54 -6.94 13.53
C ASP A 88 -15.40 -6.09 14.82
N PRO A 89 -16.41 -5.28 15.20
CA PRO A 89 -16.38 -4.51 16.45
C PRO A 89 -16.35 -5.33 17.75
N ALA A 90 -16.49 -6.66 17.69
CA ALA A 90 -16.39 -7.58 18.82
C ALA A 90 -15.04 -8.34 18.85
N GLY A 91 -14.17 -8.14 17.86
CA GLY A 91 -12.85 -8.77 17.76
C GLY A 91 -12.82 -10.11 17.01
N ASN A 92 -13.91 -10.51 16.35
CA ASN A 92 -13.92 -11.70 15.50
C ASN A 92 -13.29 -11.42 14.13
N ILE A 93 -12.58 -12.38 13.55
CA ILE A 93 -12.06 -12.26 12.17
C ILE A 93 -13.21 -12.38 11.17
N LEU A 94 -13.40 -11.34 10.36
CA LEU A 94 -14.35 -11.32 9.24
C LEU A 94 -13.74 -11.93 7.98
N TYR A 95 -12.49 -11.58 7.64
CA TYR A 95 -11.82 -12.01 6.41
C TYR A 95 -10.29 -12.12 6.56
N GLY A 96 -9.71 -13.08 5.83
CA GLY A 96 -8.29 -13.26 5.49
C GLY A 96 -8.14 -14.08 4.20
#